data_AF-A0A075LW35-F1
#
_entry.id   AF-A0A075LW35-F1
#
_cell.length_a   1.000
_cell.length_b   1.000
_cell.length_c   1.000
_cell.angle_alpha   90.00
_cell.angle_beta   90.00
_cell.angle_gamma   90.00
#
_symmetry.space_group_name_H-M   'P 1'
#
loop_
_entity.id
_entity.type
_entity.pdbx_description
1 polymer ?
#
loop_
_entity_poly.entity_id
_entity_poly.type
_entity_poly.pdbx_seq_one_letter_code
_entity_poly.pdbx_strand_id
1 'polypeptide(L)'
;MNVNNKITLMIYGLGALAGVLSGLTGANTAIGLFVGLAIYFISPKIITTVIKELPDDLNEDKLILRRGFWGFLLFWFYFWVLTYNIMGHFEPNFYAPERALLYKFLYNTTG
;
A
#
# COMPACT_ATOMS: atom_id res chain seq x y z
N MET A 1 -6.72 7.14 24.03
CA MET A 1 -6.79 6.13 22.96
C MET A 1 -6.22 4.83 23.48
N ASN A 2 -6.93 3.70 23.35
CA ASN A 2 -6.49 2.38 23.81
C ASN A 2 -5.17 1.98 23.12
N VAL A 3 -4.25 1.32 23.85
CA VAL A 3 -2.94 0.89 23.33
C VAL A 3 -3.09 -0.01 22.11
N ASN A 4 -4.07 -0.92 22.13
CA ASN A 4 -4.39 -1.77 20.97
C ASN A 4 -4.74 -0.95 19.72
N ASN A 5 -5.48 0.15 19.87
CA ASN A 5 -5.84 1.01 18.73
C ASN A 5 -4.62 1.77 18.20
N LYS A 6 -3.68 2.16 19.07
CA LYS A 6 -2.41 2.79 18.66
C LYS A 6 -1.57 1.83 17.81
N ILE A 7 -1.44 0.58 18.25
CA ILE A 7 -0.67 -0.45 17.53
C ILE A 7 -1.31 -0.73 16.18
N THR A 8 -2.63 -0.93 16.13
CA THR A 8 -3.37 -1.15 14.88
C THR A 8 -3.21 0.03 13.92
N LEU A 9 -3.34 1.27 14.41
CA LEU A 9 -3.17 2.47 13.59
C LEU A 9 -1.74 2.57 13.02
N MET A 10 -0.72 2.25 13.83
CA MET A 10 0.68 2.22 13.37
C MET A 10 0.89 1.16 12.29
N ILE A 11 0.33 -0.03 12.44
CA ILE A 11 0.42 -1.10 11.44
C ILE A 11 -0.21 -0.66 10.12
N TYR A 12 -1.40 -0.06 10.16
CA TYR A 12 -2.07 0.46 8.97
C TYR A 12 -1.29 1.61 8.32
N GLY A 13 -0.75 2.53 9.12
CA GLY A 13 0.08 3.62 8.65
C GLY A 13 1.37 3.14 7.98
N LEU A 14 2.05 2.17 8.57
CA LEU A 14 3.24 1.55 7.98
C LEU A 14 2.91 0.77 6.71
N GLY A 15 1.78 0.06 6.67
CA GLY A 15 1.27 -0.59 5.47
C GLY A 15 0.99 0.41 4.35
N ALA A 16 0.31 1.52 4.65
CA ALA A 16 0.05 2.58 3.69
C ALA A 16 1.33 3.22 3.14
N LEU A 17 2.28 3.57 4.02
CA LEU A 17 3.58 4.12 3.63
C LEU A 17 4.36 3.12 2.75
N ALA A 18 4.38 1.85 3.14
CA ALA A 18 4.97 0.80 2.33
C ALA A 18 4.32 0.72 0.96
N GLY A 19 2.99 0.87 0.88
CA GLY A 19 2.23 0.76 -0.37
C GLY A 19 2.56 1.90 -1.30
N VAL A 20 2.57 3.12 -0.78
CA VAL A 20 2.98 4.30 -1.55
C VAL A 20 4.41 4.13 -2.07
N LEU A 21 5.37 3.81 -1.21
CA LEU A 21 6.76 3.61 -1.61
C LEU A 21 6.91 2.50 -2.66
N SER A 22 6.14 1.40 -2.52
CA SER A 22 6.14 0.30 -3.49
C SER A 22 5.56 0.74 -4.85
N GLY A 23 4.45 1.49 -4.85
CA GLY A 23 3.84 2.00 -6.08
C GLY A 23 4.68 3.05 -6.80
N LEU A 24 5.47 3.85 -6.06
CA LEU A 24 6.42 4.81 -6.64
C LEU A 24 7.54 4.15 -7.45
N THR A 25 7.84 2.87 -7.21
CA THR A 25 8.86 2.13 -8.00
C THR A 25 8.40 1.80 -9.42
N GLY A 26 7.13 2.04 -9.75
CA GLY A 26 6.60 2.01 -11.12
C GLY A 26 6.74 0.64 -11.78
N ALA A 27 7.38 0.61 -12.95
CA ALA A 27 7.47 -0.58 -13.80
C ALA A 27 8.31 -1.73 -13.22
N ASN A 28 9.12 -1.48 -12.18
CA ASN A 28 9.93 -2.53 -11.55
C ASN A 28 9.20 -3.17 -10.37
N THR A 29 8.22 -4.02 -10.69
CA THR A 29 7.35 -4.69 -9.71
C THR A 29 8.13 -5.46 -8.65
N ALA A 30 9.29 -6.03 -9.01
CA ALA A 30 10.14 -6.75 -8.06
C ALA A 30 10.70 -5.82 -6.97
N ILE A 31 11.18 -4.63 -7.32
CA ILE A 31 11.71 -3.66 -6.35
C ILE A 31 10.61 -3.20 -5.40
N GLY A 32 9.42 -2.88 -5.90
CA GLY A 32 8.28 -2.52 -5.06
C GLY A 32 7.93 -3.60 -4.04
N LEU A 33 7.98 -4.87 -4.46
CA LEU A 33 7.75 -6.00 -3.57
C LEU A 33 8.79 -6.07 -2.44
N PHE A 34 10.09 -5.94 -2.78
CA PHE A 34 11.17 -5.95 -1.79
C PHE A 34 11.07 -4.77 -0.81
N VAL A 35 10.71 -3.58 -1.28
CA VAL A 35 10.51 -2.40 -0.43
C VAL A 35 9.39 -2.65 0.59
N GLY A 36 8.25 -3.16 0.13
CA GLY A 36 7.13 -3.48 1.02
C GLY A 36 7.47 -4.53 2.08
N LEU A 37 8.16 -5.60 1.67
CA LEU A 37 8.63 -6.64 2.60
C LEU A 37 9.66 -6.10 3.60
N ALA A 38 10.62 -5.29 3.15
CA ALA A 38 11.61 -4.69 4.03
C ALA A 38 10.95 -3.84 5.12
N ILE A 39 9.95 -3.03 4.75
CA ILE A 39 9.19 -2.21 5.70
C ILE A 39 8.39 -3.09 6.66
N TYR A 40 7.80 -4.19 6.19
CA TYR A 40 7.11 -5.15 7.05
C TYR A 40 8.04 -5.73 8.12
N PHE A 41 9.24 -6.18 7.75
CA PHE A 41 10.20 -6.73 8.70
C PHE A 41 10.77 -5.71 9.68
N ILE A 42 10.86 -4.44 9.29
CA ILE A 42 11.33 -3.35 10.15
C ILE A 42 10.20 -2.83 11.06
N SER A 43 8.92 -3.06 10.69
CA SER A 43 7.75 -2.55 11.41
C SER A 43 7.72 -2.83 12.91
N PRO A 44 8.11 -4.02 13.43
CA PRO A 44 8.06 -4.29 14.88
C PRO A 44 9.02 -3.39 15.64
N LYS A 45 10.24 -3.21 15.12
CA LYS A 45 11.24 -2.31 15.72
C LYS A 45 10.75 -0.87 15.77
N ILE A 46 10.04 -0.41 14.73
CA ILE A 46 9.44 0.93 14.72
C ILE A 46 8.36 1.02 15.79
N ILE A 47 7.48 0.03 15.86
CA ILE A 47 6.36 -0.01 16.82
C ILE A 47 6.89 -0.03 18.26
N THR A 48 7.88 -0.87 18.58
CA THR A 48 8.47 -0.97 19.93
C THR A 48 9.29 0.27 20.33
N THR A 49 9.88 0.96 19.36
CA THR A 49 10.58 2.23 19.63
C THR A 49 9.62 3.38 19.89
N VAL A 50 8.49 3.44 19.16
CA VAL A 50 7.52 4.55 19.25
C VAL A 50 6.53 4.35 20.40
N ILE A 51 6.07 3.12 20.62
CA ILE A 51 5.11 2.78 21.68
C ILE A 51 5.89 2.13 22.81
N LYS A 52 6.18 2.88 23.88
CA LYS A 52 6.96 2.37 25.03
C LYS A 52 6.15 1.50 26.00
N GLU A 53 4.82 1.64 25.98
CA GLU A 53 3.90 0.85 26.80
C GLU A 53 3.23 -0.20 25.92
N LEU A 54 3.98 -1.26 25.55
CA LEU A 54 3.35 -2.43 24.97
C LEU A 54 2.81 -3.33 26.09
N PRO A 55 1.62 -3.92 25.90
CA PRO A 55 1.14 -4.92 26.82
C PRO A 55 2.05 -6.17 26.74
N ASP A 56 2.17 -6.90 27.85
CA ASP A 56 3.14 -8.00 27.99
C ASP A 56 2.94 -9.12 26.94
N ASP A 57 1.73 -9.25 26.38
CA ASP A 57 1.39 -10.18 25.29
C ASP A 57 1.98 -9.78 23.92
N LEU A 58 2.53 -8.58 23.79
CA LEU A 58 3.07 -8.02 22.54
C LEU A 58 4.54 -7.59 22.64
N ASN A 59 5.26 -7.99 23.70
CA ASN A 59 6.68 -7.69 23.83
C ASN A 59 7.58 -8.46 22.84
N GLU A 60 7.05 -9.49 22.15
CA GLU A 60 7.80 -10.21 21.13
C GLU A 60 7.52 -9.68 19.71
N ASP A 61 8.58 -9.31 18.99
CA ASP A 61 8.51 -8.85 17.59
C ASP A 61 7.72 -9.82 16.69
N LYS A 62 7.88 -11.13 16.90
CA LYS A 62 7.20 -12.16 16.11
C LYS A 62 5.68 -12.15 16.31
N LEU A 63 5.22 -11.82 17.52
CA LEU A 63 3.79 -11.71 17.83
C LEU A 63 3.20 -10.44 17.19
N ILE A 64 3.93 -9.32 17.23
CA ILE A 64 3.55 -8.08 16.55
C ILE A 64 3.40 -8.33 15.04
N LEU A 65 4.39 -8.98 14.41
CA LEU A 65 4.34 -9.32 12.98
C LEU A 65 3.13 -10.19 12.66
N ARG A 66 2.92 -11.28 13.39
CA ARG A 66 1.85 -12.24 13.09
C ARG A 66 0.47 -11.63 13.27
N ARG A 67 0.28 -10.82 14.32
CA ARG A 67 -1.00 -10.14 14.61
C ARG A 67 -1.26 -9.01 13.61
N GLY A 68 -0.22 -8.28 13.23
CA GLY A 68 -0.29 -7.16 12.29
C GLY A 68 -0.26 -7.55 10.82
N PHE A 69 0.05 -8.80 10.48
CA PHE A 69 0.26 -9.26 9.11
C PHE A 69 -0.87 -8.87 8.16
N TRP A 70 -2.11 -9.25 8.51
CA TRP A 70 -3.26 -8.98 7.65
C TRP A 70 -3.56 -7.48 7.52
N GLY A 71 -3.44 -6.73 8.61
CA GLY A 71 -3.63 -5.29 8.59
C GLY A 71 -2.61 -4.59 7.70
N PHE A 72 -1.35 -4.95 7.85
CA PHE A 72 -0.27 -4.44 7.02
C PHE A 72 -0.46 -4.83 5.55
N LEU A 73 -0.68 -6.12 5.26
CA LEU A 73 -0.78 -6.66 3.91
C LEU A 73 -1.91 -5.99 3.12
N LEU A 74 -3.09 -5.83 3.72
CA LEU A 74 -4.24 -5.22 3.05
C LEU A 74 -4.00 -3.73 2.74
N PHE A 75 -3.48 -2.97 3.70
CA PHE A 75 -3.15 -1.57 3.48
C PHE A 75 -2.01 -1.39 2.47
N TRP A 76 -0.98 -2.23 2.58
CA TRP A 76 0.15 -2.24 1.65
C TRP A 76 -0.31 -2.48 0.22
N PHE A 77 -1.08 -3.54 -0.02
CA PHE A 77 -1.55 -3.88 -1.35
C PHE A 77 -2.50 -2.82 -1.92
N TYR A 78 -3.42 -2.30 -1.09
CA TYR A 78 -4.33 -1.25 -1.48
C TYR A 78 -3.60 0.01 -1.96
N PHE A 79 -2.67 0.52 -1.15
CA PHE A 79 -1.92 1.72 -1.50
C PHE A 79 -0.92 1.48 -2.63
N TRP A 80 -0.35 0.27 -2.75
CA TRP A 80 0.50 -0.07 -3.88
C TRP A 80 -0.26 0.03 -5.20
N VAL A 81 -1.41 -0.64 -5.31
CA VAL A 81 -2.24 -0.57 -6.52
C VAL A 81 -2.70 0.87 -6.77
N LEU A 82 -3.15 1.58 -5.74
CA LEU A 82 -3.59 2.97 -5.87
C LEU A 82 -2.48 3.87 -6.41
N THR A 83 -1.30 3.85 -5.79
CA THR A 83 -0.17 4.69 -6.19
C THR A 83 0.34 4.30 -7.58
N TYR A 84 0.36 3.01 -7.91
CA TYR A 84 0.71 2.54 -9.25
C TYR A 84 -0.26 3.09 -10.31
N ASN A 85 -1.57 3.09 -10.03
CA ASN A 85 -2.57 3.62 -10.96
C ASN A 85 -2.53 5.15 -11.08
N ILE A 86 -2.19 5.87 -10.00
CA ILE A 86 -2.04 7.33 -10.04
C ILE A 86 -0.79 7.72 -10.85
N MET A 87 0.30 6.96 -10.71
CA MET A 87 1.56 7.23 -11.41
C MET A 87 1.59 6.69 -12.84
N GLY A 88 0.82 5.65 -13.13
CA GLY A 88 0.70 5.10 -14.47
C GLY A 88 -0.01 6.10 -15.38
N HIS A 89 0.66 6.52 -16.46
CA HIS A 89 -0.02 7.21 -17.54
C HIS A 89 -1.08 6.28 -18.15
N PHE A 90 -2.34 6.52 -17.81
CA PHE A 90 -3.45 5.77 -18.39
C PHE A 90 -3.64 6.23 -19.83
N GLU A 91 -3.04 5.50 -20.76
CA GLU A 91 -3.42 5.58 -22.17
C GLU A 91 -4.59 4.61 -22.39
N PRO A 92 -5.83 5.10 -22.58
CA PRO A 92 -6.96 4.22 -22.84
C PRO A 92 -6.73 3.50 -24.17
N ASN A 93 -6.37 2.22 -24.11
CA ASN A 93 -6.31 1.39 -25.31
C ASN A 93 -7.73 0.91 -25.65
N PHE A 94 -8.36 1.58 -26.62
CA PHE A 94 -9.72 1.24 -27.06
C PHE A 94 -9.67 0.00 -27.96
N TYR A 95 -9.91 -1.19 -27.38
CA TYR A 95 -9.97 -2.45 -28.15
C TYR A 95 -11.13 -2.50 -29.16
N ALA A 96 -12.17 -1.67 -28.99
CA ALA A 96 -13.30 -1.52 -29.91
C ALA A 96 -13.71 -0.04 -30.03
N PRO A 97 -12.97 0.78 -30.80
CA PRO A 97 -13.13 2.23 -30.85
C PRO A 97 -14.56 2.66 -31.27
N GLU A 98 -15.19 1.87 -32.13
CA GLU A 98 -16.53 2.13 -32.69
C GLU A 98 -17.67 2.04 -31.66
N ARG A 99 -17.46 1.26 -30.59
CA ARG A 99 -18.43 1.03 -29.50
C ARG A 99 -18.09 1.82 -28.24
N ALA A 100 -16.86 2.31 -28.13
CA ALA A 100 -16.43 3.07 -26.97
C ALA A 100 -16.97 4.50 -27.02
N LEU A 101 -17.86 4.83 -26.08
CA LEU A 101 -18.41 6.18 -25.91
C LEU A 101 -17.30 7.23 -25.73
N LEU A 102 -16.26 6.91 -24.96
CA LEU A 102 -15.13 7.81 -24.73
C LEU A 102 -14.35 8.13 -26.02
N TYR A 103 -14.19 7.15 -26.90
CA TYR A 103 -13.54 7.33 -28.21
C TYR A 103 -14.35 8.30 -29.09
N LYS A 104 -15.67 8.15 -29.13
CA LYS A 104 -16.55 9.08 -29.86
C LYS A 104 -16.47 10.50 -29.29
N PHE A 105 -16.39 10.68 -27.97
CA PHE A 105 -16.26 12.02 -27.38
C PHE A 105 -14.93 12.71 -27.71
N LEU A 106 -13.81 11.98 -27.63
CA LEU A 106 -12.47 12.53 -27.82
C LEU A 106 -12.14 12.84 -29.29
N TYR A 107 -12.67 12.07 -30.24
CA TYR A 107 -12.30 12.18 -31.66
C TYR A 107 -13.40 12.76 -32.57
N ASN A 108 -14.64 12.91 -32.09
CA ASN A 108 -15.75 13.47 -32.88
C ASN A 108 -16.04 14.95 -32.59
N THR A 109 -15.31 15.57 -31.64
CA THR A 109 -15.39 17.00 -31.32
C THR A 109 -14.25 17.83 -31.94
N THR A 110 -13.28 17.18 -32.59
CA THR A 110 -12.14 17.81 -33.28
C THR A 110 -12.33 17.94 -34.80
N GLY A 111 -13.56 17.70 -35.29
CA GLY A 111 -13.97 17.89 -36.70
C GLY A 111 -14.78 19.15 -36.92
#